data_AF-A0AA88REQ7-F1
#
_entry.id   AF-A0AA88REQ7-F1
#
_cell.length_a   1.000
_cell.length_b   1.000
_cell.length_c   1.000
_cell.angle_alpha   90.00
_cell.angle_beta   90.00
_cell.angle_gamma   90.00
#
_symmetry.space_group_name_H-M   'P 1'
#
loop_
_entity.id
_entity.type
_entity.pdbx_description
1 polymer ?
#
loop_
_entity_poly.entity_id
_entity_poly.type
_entity_poly.pdbx_seq_one_letter_code
_entity_poly.pdbx_strand_id
1 'polypeptide(L)'
;MDKDKVMPESSKKDMILIPSLALNLLLLYPLFGGCKKWELLSWSRRAAAEAEAVASVSCSGHGRAYLDGLPVDRMPVCECNSCFGGPNCSEVIAGCPADVDSGDPLFLEPFWMQRAASSAVLIAGWHRMSYSFNDNSSISQELEKHIRKVHAIAKNAVTGRFIVFGAGSTQLLNAAVHALSMDNPSPPSAVIASVPFYPVVVLSNFKH
;
A
#
# COMPACT_ATOMS: atom_id res chain seq x y z
N MET A 1 16.60 -24.86 83.81
CA MET A 1 17.12 -25.59 82.65
C MET A 1 15.93 -25.78 81.71
N ASP A 2 15.79 -24.91 80.72
CA ASP A 2 16.25 -25.12 79.33
C ASP A 2 15.39 -26.22 78.65
N LYS A 3 14.75 -26.07 77.49
CA LYS A 3 14.78 -25.01 76.46
C LYS A 3 13.61 -25.25 75.47
N ASP A 4 13.07 -24.14 74.99
CA ASP A 4 12.35 -23.88 73.73
C ASP A 4 12.02 -25.06 72.79
N LYS A 5 10.71 -25.29 72.58
CA LYS A 5 10.19 -26.03 71.42
C LYS A 5 9.97 -25.05 70.26
N VAL A 6 11.04 -24.78 69.55
CA VAL A 6 11.05 -23.98 68.31
C VAL A 6 10.24 -24.72 67.24
N MET A 7 9.15 -24.11 66.77
CA MET A 7 8.44 -24.53 65.56
C MET A 7 9.37 -24.41 64.35
N PRO A 8 9.34 -25.36 63.40
CA PRO A 8 10.30 -25.41 62.31
C PRO A 8 10.21 -24.16 61.42
N GLU A 9 11.35 -23.48 61.28
CA GLU A 9 11.58 -22.26 60.50
C GLU A 9 11.39 -22.43 58.97
N SER A 10 10.95 -23.62 58.55
CA SER A 10 10.63 -23.95 57.15
C SER A 10 9.22 -23.50 56.74
N SER A 11 8.25 -23.47 57.67
CA SER A 11 6.84 -23.26 57.30
C SER A 11 6.44 -21.79 57.11
N LYS A 12 7.20 -20.84 57.67
CA LYS A 12 6.91 -19.39 57.55
C LYS A 12 7.36 -18.79 56.21
N LYS A 13 8.41 -19.34 55.59
CA LYS A 13 8.97 -18.81 54.32
C LYS A 13 8.06 -19.16 53.14
N ASP A 14 7.51 -20.37 53.12
CA ASP A 14 6.59 -20.84 52.09
C ASP A 14 5.24 -20.09 52.12
N MET A 15 4.78 -19.70 53.31
CA MET A 15 3.51 -18.97 53.49
C MET A 15 3.55 -17.51 52.98
N ILE A 16 4.74 -16.92 52.82
CA ILE A 16 4.93 -15.54 52.33
C ILE A 16 5.19 -15.50 50.82
N LEU A 17 5.78 -16.56 50.27
CA LEU A 17 6.10 -16.66 48.83
C LEU A 17 4.85 -16.85 47.97
N ILE A 18 3.86 -17.60 48.44
CA ILE A 18 2.62 -17.88 47.70
C ILE A 18 1.79 -16.61 47.43
N PRO A 19 1.47 -15.75 48.41
CA PRO A 19 0.72 -14.52 48.15
C PRO A 19 1.50 -13.50 47.31
N SER A 20 2.84 -13.47 47.44
CA SER A 20 3.70 -12.63 46.59
C SER A 20 3.69 -13.11 45.13
N LEU A 21 3.77 -14.42 44.89
CA LEU A 21 3.68 -15.00 43.55
C LEU A 21 2.29 -14.78 42.94
N ALA A 22 1.22 -14.98 43.73
CA ALA A 22 -0.15 -14.74 43.29
C ALA A 22 -0.40 -13.27 42.96
N LEU A 23 0.09 -12.34 43.79
CA LEU A 23 -0.02 -10.90 43.54
C LEU A 23 0.77 -10.48 42.29
N ASN A 24 1.98 -11.01 42.09
CA ASN A 24 2.76 -10.76 40.88
C ASN A 24 2.07 -11.32 39.62
N LEU A 25 1.48 -12.52 39.70
CA LEU A 25 0.68 -13.09 38.60
C LEU A 25 -0.60 -12.28 38.33
N LEU A 26 -1.26 -11.76 39.36
CA LEU A 26 -2.44 -10.91 39.25
C LEU A 26 -2.12 -9.50 38.71
N LEU A 27 -0.94 -8.97 39.04
CA LEU A 27 -0.42 -7.69 38.53
C LEU A 27 0.12 -7.82 37.09
N LEU A 28 0.63 -8.99 36.71
CA LEU A 28 0.97 -9.33 35.32
C LEU A 28 -0.28 -9.69 34.49
N TYR A 29 -1.37 -10.10 35.12
CA TYR A 29 -2.62 -10.44 34.44
C TYR A 29 -3.16 -9.30 33.55
N PRO A 30 -3.12 -8.01 33.90
CA PRO A 30 -3.47 -6.93 32.96
C PRO A 30 -2.43 -6.69 31.85
N LEU A 31 -1.16 -7.10 32.02
CA LEU A 31 -0.15 -7.08 30.95
C LEU A 31 -0.39 -8.20 29.93
N PHE A 32 -0.92 -9.35 30.36
CA PHE A 32 -1.37 -10.45 29.48
C PHE A 32 -2.85 -10.31 29.03
N GLY A 33 -3.67 -9.61 29.82
CA GLY A 33 -5.11 -9.38 29.65
C GLY A 33 -5.44 -8.11 28.89
N GLY A 34 -4.42 -7.29 28.60
CA GLY A 34 -4.46 -6.16 27.66
C GLY A 34 -4.60 -6.56 26.19
N CYS A 35 -4.84 -7.84 25.88
CA CYS A 35 -5.02 -8.34 24.52
C CYS A 35 -6.48 -8.58 24.11
N LYS A 36 -7.48 -8.03 24.82
CA LYS A 36 -8.88 -8.10 24.35
C LYS A 36 -9.16 -7.28 23.07
N LYS A 37 -8.21 -6.44 22.63
CA LYS A 37 -8.34 -5.67 21.38
C LYS A 37 -7.99 -6.48 20.13
N TRP A 38 -7.31 -7.62 20.27
CA TRP A 38 -6.78 -8.42 19.14
C TRP A 38 -7.76 -9.51 18.65
N GLU A 39 -8.85 -9.77 19.38
CA GLU A 39 -9.91 -10.68 18.94
C GLU A 39 -10.93 -10.06 17.95
N LEU A 40 -10.78 -8.79 17.57
CA LEU A 40 -11.78 -8.08 16.74
C LEU A 40 -11.62 -8.26 15.22
N LEU A 41 -10.49 -8.75 14.74
CA LEU A 41 -10.26 -9.00 13.31
C LEU A 41 -10.51 -10.47 12.99
N SER A 42 -11.74 -10.80 12.59
CA SER A 42 -12.15 -12.18 12.28
C SER A 42 -11.89 -12.55 10.82
N TRP A 43 -12.45 -11.80 9.87
CA TRP A 43 -12.40 -12.16 8.45
C TRP A 43 -11.17 -11.62 7.71
N SER A 44 -10.61 -10.50 8.16
CA SER A 44 -9.50 -9.82 7.48
C SER A 44 -8.11 -10.37 7.80
N ARG A 45 -8.01 -11.16 8.89
CA ARG A 45 -6.73 -11.64 9.44
C ARG A 45 -5.93 -12.43 8.40
N ARG A 46 -6.60 -13.29 7.63
CA ARG A 46 -5.94 -14.10 6.61
C ARG A 46 -5.36 -13.23 5.49
N ALA A 47 -6.15 -12.31 4.95
CA ALA A 47 -5.69 -11.41 3.87
C ALA A 47 -4.51 -10.54 4.32
N ALA A 48 -4.56 -10.01 5.55
CA ALA A 48 -3.46 -9.24 6.11
C ALA A 48 -2.18 -10.09 6.29
N ALA A 49 -2.32 -11.31 6.83
CA ALA A 49 -1.18 -12.21 7.03
C ALA A 49 -0.55 -12.66 5.70
N GLU A 50 -1.35 -12.93 4.67
CA GLU A 50 -0.85 -13.27 3.32
C GLU A 50 -0.08 -12.08 2.72
N ALA A 51 -0.59 -10.85 2.85
CA ALA A 51 0.09 -9.65 2.37
C ALA A 51 1.44 -9.41 3.08
N GLU A 52 1.48 -9.55 4.40
CA GLU A 52 2.72 -9.42 5.18
C GLU A 52 3.72 -10.54 4.84
N ALA A 53 3.26 -11.78 4.65
CA ALA A 53 4.11 -12.90 4.28
C ALA A 53 4.80 -12.66 2.93
N VAL A 54 4.05 -12.23 1.90
CA VAL A 54 4.61 -11.90 0.59
C VAL A 54 5.58 -10.71 0.66
N ALA A 55 5.21 -9.65 1.39
CA ALA A 55 6.07 -8.48 1.56
C ALA A 55 7.38 -8.80 2.31
N SER A 56 7.40 -9.88 3.11
CA SER A 56 8.59 -10.34 3.84
C SER A 56 9.54 -11.22 3.03
N VAL A 57 9.16 -11.60 1.79
CA VAL A 57 10.03 -12.39 0.90
C VAL A 57 11.30 -11.61 0.57
N SER A 58 12.45 -12.20 0.89
CA SER A 58 13.74 -11.57 0.64
C SER A 58 14.16 -11.71 -0.82
N CYS A 59 14.06 -10.62 -1.58
CA CYS A 59 14.51 -10.51 -2.98
C CYS A 59 15.85 -9.74 -3.12
N SER A 60 16.75 -9.92 -2.15
CA SER A 60 18.14 -9.41 -2.16
C SER A 60 18.32 -7.90 -2.35
N GLY A 61 17.26 -7.10 -2.16
CA GLY A 61 17.27 -5.66 -2.47
C GLY A 61 17.24 -5.33 -3.97
N HIS A 62 17.09 -6.35 -4.82
CA HIS A 62 17.10 -6.26 -6.28
C HIS A 62 15.79 -6.77 -6.89
N GLY A 63 14.72 -6.83 -6.10
CA GLY A 63 13.41 -7.24 -6.54
C GLY A 63 12.41 -7.16 -5.39
N ARG A 64 11.20 -7.64 -5.66
CA ARG A 64 10.09 -7.71 -4.71
C ARG A 64 9.14 -8.84 -5.10
N ALA A 65 8.27 -9.28 -4.20
CA ALA A 65 7.22 -10.24 -4.51
C ALA A 65 5.84 -9.60 -4.35
N TYR A 66 4.86 -10.09 -5.11
CA TYR A 66 3.47 -9.62 -5.08
C TYR A 66 2.50 -10.77 -4.85
N LEU A 67 1.30 -10.43 -4.33
CA LEU A 67 0.25 -11.41 -4.00
C LEU A 67 -0.25 -12.16 -5.25
N ASP A 68 -0.24 -11.48 -6.39
CA ASP A 68 -0.66 -11.96 -7.70
C ASP A 68 0.52 -12.32 -8.62
N GLY A 69 1.74 -12.35 -8.09
CA GLY A 69 2.91 -12.83 -8.82
C GLY A 69 2.72 -14.29 -9.27
N LEU A 70 3.24 -14.64 -10.44
CA LEU A 70 3.12 -15.99 -11.01
C LEU A 70 3.77 -17.02 -10.06
N PRO A 71 2.98 -17.92 -9.43
CA PRO A 71 3.52 -18.81 -8.42
C PRO A 71 4.31 -19.94 -9.09
N VAL A 72 5.52 -20.18 -8.59
CA VAL A 72 6.28 -21.42 -8.86
C VAL A 72 6.18 -22.27 -7.59
N ASP A 73 5.69 -23.50 -7.72
CA ASP A 73 5.45 -24.42 -6.60
C ASP A 73 4.63 -23.84 -5.43
N ARG A 74 3.64 -22.99 -5.76
CA ARG A 74 2.75 -22.28 -4.80
C ARG A 74 3.46 -21.25 -3.92
N MET A 75 4.70 -20.90 -4.22
CA MET A 75 5.42 -19.83 -3.52
C MET A 75 5.42 -18.54 -4.35
N PRO A 76 5.28 -17.38 -3.71
CA PRO A 76 5.46 -16.09 -4.37
C PRO A 76 6.92 -15.99 -4.85
N VAL A 77 7.10 -15.66 -6.13
CA VAL A 77 8.41 -15.54 -6.77
C VAL A 77 8.83 -14.07 -6.79
N CYS A 78 10.12 -13.81 -6.61
CA CYS A 78 10.66 -12.46 -6.75
C CYS A 78 10.58 -11.98 -8.20
N GLU A 79 10.01 -10.81 -8.40
CA GLU A 79 10.13 -10.01 -9.62
C GLU A 79 11.36 -9.12 -9.50
N CYS A 80 12.36 -9.41 -10.34
CA CYS A 80 13.67 -8.77 -10.28
C CYS A 80 13.70 -7.44 -11.03
N ASN A 81 14.52 -6.52 -10.50
CA ASN A 81 14.91 -5.31 -11.21
C ASN A 81 15.75 -5.65 -12.45
N SER A 82 15.84 -4.71 -13.39
CA SER A 82 16.62 -4.87 -14.63
C SER A 82 18.04 -5.36 -14.34
N CYS A 83 18.49 -6.34 -15.11
CA CYS A 83 19.82 -6.97 -15.01
C CYS A 83 20.08 -7.82 -13.75
N PHE A 84 19.04 -8.18 -13.01
CA PHE A 84 19.12 -9.17 -11.92
C PHE A 84 18.30 -10.43 -12.22
N GLY A 85 18.75 -11.56 -11.68
CA GLY A 85 18.12 -12.87 -11.86
C GLY A 85 18.32 -13.80 -10.66
N GLY A 86 17.95 -15.06 -10.86
CA GLY A 86 17.90 -16.08 -9.80
C GLY A 86 16.61 -15.98 -8.97
N PRO A 87 16.35 -16.99 -8.11
CA PRO A 87 15.09 -17.10 -7.37
C PRO A 87 14.82 -15.96 -6.37
N ASN A 88 15.88 -15.25 -5.95
CA ASN A 88 15.82 -14.13 -5.00
C ASN A 88 16.46 -12.85 -5.57
N CYS A 89 16.64 -12.75 -6.89
CA CYS A 89 17.25 -11.60 -7.56
C CYS A 89 18.71 -11.28 -7.16
N SER A 90 19.47 -12.23 -6.60
CA SER A 90 20.87 -11.99 -6.21
C SER A 90 21.88 -12.09 -7.37
N GLU A 91 21.48 -12.67 -8.50
CA GLU A 91 22.41 -12.95 -9.60
C GLU A 91 22.49 -11.75 -10.54
N VAL A 92 23.69 -11.22 -10.76
CA VAL A 92 23.92 -10.13 -11.72
C VAL A 92 24.10 -10.70 -13.11
N ILE A 93 23.31 -10.21 -14.07
CA ILE A 93 23.39 -10.66 -15.47
C ILE A 93 24.52 -9.91 -16.19
N ALA A 94 25.61 -10.63 -16.49
CA ALA A 94 26.77 -10.06 -17.17
C ALA A 94 26.43 -9.62 -18.60
N GLY A 95 26.92 -8.43 -19.00
CA GLY A 95 26.67 -7.88 -20.34
C GLY A 95 25.25 -7.35 -20.56
N CYS A 96 24.44 -7.22 -19.50
CA CYS A 96 23.10 -6.64 -19.59
C CYS A 96 23.18 -5.10 -19.70
N PRO A 97 22.60 -4.49 -20.75
CA PRO A 97 22.58 -3.04 -20.91
C PRO A 97 21.59 -2.42 -19.92
N ALA A 98 21.93 -1.22 -19.42
CA ALA A 98 21.01 -0.44 -18.60
C ALA A 98 19.81 0.03 -19.43
N ASP A 99 18.61 -0.14 -18.86
CA ASP A 99 17.36 0.36 -19.44
C ASP A 99 16.88 1.58 -18.64
N VAL A 100 16.84 2.73 -19.30
CA VAL A 100 16.40 4.02 -18.75
C VAL A 100 15.46 4.74 -19.73
N ASP A 101 14.80 3.98 -20.62
CA ASP A 101 13.90 4.55 -21.63
C ASP A 101 12.55 4.96 -21.03
N SER A 102 12.04 4.17 -20.08
CA SER A 102 10.76 4.41 -19.43
C SER A 102 10.84 5.46 -18.31
N GLY A 103 9.83 6.33 -18.23
CA GLY A 103 9.60 7.22 -17.10
C GLY A 103 8.94 6.55 -15.89
N ASP A 104 9.18 5.25 -15.68
CA ASP A 104 8.59 4.46 -14.60
C ASP A 104 9.11 4.93 -13.22
N PRO A 105 8.24 5.41 -12.30
CA PRO A 105 8.68 6.08 -11.08
C PRO A 105 9.05 5.12 -9.94
N LEU A 106 9.73 4.00 -10.23
CA LEU A 106 10.13 3.00 -9.23
C LEU A 106 11.00 3.58 -8.10
N PHE A 107 11.66 4.73 -8.33
CA PHE A 107 12.39 5.46 -7.28
C PHE A 107 11.52 5.89 -6.08
N LEU A 108 10.19 5.93 -6.23
CA LEU A 108 9.26 6.23 -5.14
C LEU A 108 8.90 5.01 -4.28
N GLU A 109 9.24 3.79 -4.69
CA GLU A 109 8.90 2.58 -3.94
C GLU A 109 9.45 2.59 -2.50
N PRO A 110 10.72 2.94 -2.22
CA PRO A 110 11.22 2.97 -0.85
C PRO A 110 10.45 3.92 0.07
N PHE A 111 9.93 5.03 -0.47
CA PHE A 111 9.10 5.96 0.29
C PHE A 111 7.80 5.30 0.76
N TRP A 112 7.16 4.49 -0.09
CA TRP A 112 5.93 3.78 0.24
C TRP A 112 6.17 2.59 1.18
N MET A 113 7.27 1.86 1.00
CA MET A 113 7.65 0.76 1.91
C MET A 113 7.84 1.25 3.36
N GLN A 114 8.45 2.42 3.55
CA GLN A 114 8.62 3.04 4.87
C GLN A 114 7.28 3.49 5.51
N ARG A 115 6.20 3.52 4.73
CA ARG A 115 4.86 3.99 5.14
C ARG A 115 3.80 2.90 5.12
N ALA A 116 4.20 1.63 5.01
CA ALA A 116 3.32 0.48 4.83
C ALA A 116 2.07 0.51 5.74
N ALA A 117 2.24 0.67 7.05
CA ALA A 117 1.11 0.69 8.00
C ALA A 117 0.14 1.87 7.80
N SER A 118 0.63 3.00 7.29
CA SER A 118 -0.18 4.22 7.09
C SER A 118 -0.87 4.29 5.72
N SER A 119 -0.39 3.52 4.74
CA SER A 119 -0.90 3.52 3.37
C SER A 119 -1.54 2.20 2.93
N ALA A 120 -1.42 1.13 3.71
CA ALA A 120 -2.10 -0.13 3.42
C ALA A 120 -3.62 0.03 3.48
N VAL A 121 -4.31 -0.61 2.54
CA VAL A 121 -5.77 -0.62 2.46
C VAL A 121 -6.25 -2.06 2.38
N LEU A 122 -7.22 -2.40 3.22
CA LEU A 122 -7.97 -3.65 3.12
C LEU A 122 -9.27 -3.40 2.36
N ILE A 123 -9.48 -4.11 1.26
CA ILE A 123 -10.67 -4.00 0.43
C ILE A 123 -11.56 -5.23 0.69
N ALA A 124 -12.76 -5.00 1.22
CA ALA A 124 -13.73 -6.08 1.41
C ALA A 124 -14.25 -6.57 0.03
N GLY A 125 -14.60 -7.86 -0.07
CA GLY A 125 -15.05 -8.46 -1.33
C GLY A 125 -16.33 -7.86 -1.93
N TRP A 126 -17.10 -7.11 -1.14
CA TRP A 126 -18.31 -6.40 -1.57
C TRP A 126 -18.12 -4.88 -1.67
N HIS A 127 -16.87 -4.38 -1.59
CA HIS A 127 -16.60 -2.96 -1.68
C HIS A 127 -16.98 -2.41 -3.05
N ARG A 128 -17.91 -1.44 -3.09
CA ARG A 128 -18.30 -0.68 -4.29
C ARG A 128 -18.75 -1.54 -5.49
N MET A 129 -19.58 -2.55 -5.25
CA MET A 129 -20.17 -3.37 -6.33
C MET A 129 -21.18 -2.61 -7.23
N SER A 130 -21.71 -1.47 -6.76
CA SER A 130 -22.62 -0.62 -7.55
C SER A 130 -21.87 0.19 -8.61
N TYR A 131 -22.52 0.46 -9.74
CA TYR A 131 -22.01 1.37 -10.77
C TYR A 131 -21.92 2.84 -10.32
N SER A 132 -22.69 3.22 -9.29
CA SER A 132 -22.77 4.58 -8.79
C SER A 132 -22.53 4.67 -7.28
N PHE A 133 -22.09 5.85 -6.86
CA PHE A 133 -22.10 6.27 -5.46
C PHE A 133 -23.54 6.64 -5.04
N ASN A 134 -23.75 6.85 -3.73
CA ASN A 134 -25.08 7.16 -3.18
C ASN A 134 -25.69 8.46 -3.73
N ASP A 135 -24.87 9.36 -4.26
CA ASP A 135 -25.28 10.61 -4.90
C ASP A 135 -25.49 10.47 -6.42
N ASN A 136 -25.55 9.23 -6.93
CA ASN A 136 -25.57 8.88 -8.36
C ASN A 136 -24.35 9.35 -9.16
N SER A 137 -23.28 9.81 -8.51
CA SER A 137 -22.04 10.15 -9.19
C SER A 137 -21.21 8.89 -9.49
N SER A 138 -20.23 9.04 -10.38
CA SER A 138 -19.17 8.07 -10.65
C SER A 138 -17.85 8.44 -9.96
N ILE A 139 -17.83 9.54 -9.19
CA ILE A 139 -16.62 10.15 -8.64
C ILE A 139 -16.67 10.10 -7.12
N SER A 140 -15.58 9.63 -6.50
CA SER A 140 -15.46 9.65 -5.04
C SER A 140 -15.28 11.07 -4.52
N GLN A 141 -16.30 11.59 -3.82
CA GLN A 141 -16.24 12.90 -3.15
C GLN A 141 -15.08 13.00 -2.15
N GLU A 142 -14.78 11.92 -1.42
CA GLU A 142 -13.64 11.91 -0.49
C GLU A 142 -12.31 11.99 -1.24
N LEU A 143 -12.17 11.33 -2.39
CA LEU A 143 -10.95 11.45 -3.19
C LEU A 143 -10.83 12.88 -3.77
N GLU A 144 -11.92 13.45 -4.27
CA GLU A 144 -11.96 14.83 -4.76
C GLU A 144 -11.49 15.83 -3.68
N LYS A 145 -12.02 15.70 -2.46
CA LYS A 145 -11.62 16.51 -1.30
C LYS A 145 -10.13 16.38 -1.00
N HIS A 146 -9.58 15.18 -1.05
CA HIS A 146 -8.14 14.96 -0.83
C HIS A 146 -7.28 15.54 -1.95
N ILE A 147 -7.69 15.43 -3.21
CA ILE A 147 -7.01 16.06 -4.36
C ILE A 147 -6.96 17.58 -4.18
N ARG A 148 -8.09 18.21 -3.84
CA ARG A 148 -8.15 19.66 -3.56
C ARG A 148 -7.23 20.04 -2.40
N LYS A 149 -7.18 19.24 -1.33
CA LYS A 149 -6.28 19.45 -0.19
C LYS A 149 -4.81 19.36 -0.59
N VAL A 150 -4.43 18.37 -1.40
CA VAL A 150 -3.05 18.22 -1.91
C VAL A 150 -2.64 19.46 -2.71
N HIS A 151 -3.49 19.92 -3.63
CA HIS A 151 -3.21 21.13 -4.41
C HIS A 151 -3.12 22.41 -3.56
N ALA A 152 -3.96 22.54 -2.52
CA ALA A 152 -3.90 23.67 -1.60
C ALA A 152 -2.60 23.70 -0.78
N ILE A 153 -2.09 22.53 -0.37
CA ILE A 153 -0.83 22.40 0.38
C ILE A 153 0.38 22.63 -0.56
N ALA A 154 0.39 21.96 -1.71
CA ALA A 154 1.48 22.06 -2.68
C ALA A 154 1.51 23.41 -3.42
N LYS A 155 0.38 24.15 -3.40
CA LYS A 155 0.19 25.43 -4.08
C LYS A 155 0.53 25.39 -5.57
N ASN A 156 0.24 24.24 -6.21
CA ASN A 156 0.59 23.98 -7.60
C ASN A 156 -0.60 24.05 -8.58
N ALA A 157 -1.83 24.23 -8.07
CA ALA A 157 -3.03 24.38 -8.92
C ALA A 157 -4.14 25.19 -8.24
N VAL A 158 -5.02 25.79 -9.05
CA VAL A 158 -6.23 26.48 -8.58
C VAL A 158 -7.35 25.46 -8.38
N THR A 159 -7.88 25.37 -7.15
CA THR A 159 -8.82 24.33 -6.71
C THR A 159 -10.30 24.67 -6.90
N GLY A 160 -10.67 25.79 -7.54
CA GLY A 160 -12.07 26.18 -7.77
C GLY A 160 -12.72 25.62 -9.05
N ARG A 161 -12.22 24.49 -9.58
CA ARG A 161 -12.62 23.92 -10.87
C ARG A 161 -13.37 22.59 -10.73
N PHE A 162 -14.13 22.21 -11.75
CA PHE A 162 -14.67 20.86 -11.90
C PHE A 162 -13.52 19.84 -11.99
N ILE A 163 -13.75 18.65 -11.43
CA ILE A 163 -12.79 17.55 -11.44
C ILE A 163 -13.43 16.36 -12.14
N VAL A 164 -12.70 15.75 -13.07
CA VAL A 164 -13.08 14.52 -13.77
C VAL A 164 -11.98 13.50 -13.56
N PHE A 165 -12.34 12.25 -13.29
CA PHE A 165 -11.40 11.15 -13.17
C PHE A 165 -11.31 10.37 -14.48
N GLY A 166 -10.10 9.92 -14.79
CA GLY A 166 -9.83 9.04 -15.93
C GLY A 166 -8.82 7.97 -15.52
N ALA A 167 -8.79 6.88 -16.30
CA ALA A 167 -7.79 5.84 -16.22
C ALA A 167 -6.45 6.35 -16.79
N GLY A 168 -5.78 7.21 -16.01
CA GLY A 168 -4.56 7.89 -16.41
C GLY A 168 -4.83 9.17 -17.22
N SER A 169 -3.81 10.04 -17.25
CA SER A 169 -3.85 11.31 -17.99
C SER A 169 -3.98 11.11 -19.50
N THR A 170 -3.53 9.97 -20.05
CA THR A 170 -3.70 9.61 -21.46
C THR A 170 -5.17 9.58 -21.88
N GLN A 171 -6.06 8.98 -21.07
CA GLN A 171 -7.49 8.98 -21.36
C GLN A 171 -8.06 10.41 -21.31
N LEU A 172 -7.67 11.19 -20.30
CA LEU A 172 -8.14 12.56 -20.12
C LEU A 172 -7.67 13.49 -21.24
N LEU A 173 -6.46 13.28 -21.78
CA LEU A 173 -5.94 14.04 -22.92
C LEU A 173 -6.84 13.85 -24.15
N ASN A 174 -7.17 12.60 -24.50
CA ASN A 174 -8.06 12.31 -25.63
C ASN A 174 -9.48 12.82 -25.38
N ALA A 175 -10.00 12.65 -24.16
CA ALA A 175 -11.32 13.17 -23.80
C ALA A 175 -11.39 14.69 -23.92
N ALA A 176 -10.33 15.41 -23.52
CA ALA A 176 -10.24 16.86 -23.63
C ALA A 176 -10.18 17.31 -25.09
N VAL A 177 -9.35 16.67 -25.93
CA VAL A 177 -9.28 16.95 -27.38
C VAL A 177 -10.65 16.74 -28.03
N HIS A 178 -11.31 15.62 -27.72
CA HIS A 178 -12.64 15.32 -28.25
C HIS A 178 -13.67 16.38 -27.82
N ALA A 179 -13.75 16.70 -26.52
CA ALA A 179 -14.70 17.68 -26.00
C ALA A 179 -14.50 19.07 -26.61
N LEU A 180 -13.25 19.53 -26.77
CA LEU A 180 -12.94 20.82 -27.38
C LEU A 180 -13.20 20.88 -28.89
N SER A 181 -13.11 19.73 -29.59
CA SER A 181 -13.37 19.64 -31.02
C SER A 181 -14.87 19.68 -31.33
N MET A 182 -15.72 19.16 -30.43
CA MET A 182 -17.18 19.19 -30.59
C MET A 182 -17.75 20.62 -30.69
N ASP A 183 -17.12 21.58 -30.02
CA ASP A 183 -17.57 22.98 -30.03
C ASP A 183 -17.17 23.72 -31.32
N ASN A 184 -16.33 23.13 -32.19
CA ASN A 184 -15.86 23.72 -33.44
C ASN A 184 -16.00 22.75 -34.63
N PRO A 185 -17.21 22.59 -35.20
CA PRO A 185 -17.51 21.57 -36.20
C PRO A 185 -16.86 21.78 -37.58
N SER A 186 -16.09 22.85 -37.81
CA SER A 186 -15.38 23.11 -39.08
C SER A 186 -14.26 24.15 -38.93
N PRO A 187 -13.05 23.98 -39.52
CA PRO A 187 -12.37 22.77 -40.01
C PRO A 187 -11.81 21.91 -38.84
N PRO A 188 -11.17 20.74 -39.07
CA PRO A 188 -10.65 19.91 -37.98
C PRO A 188 -9.77 20.71 -37.02
N SER A 189 -10.04 20.59 -35.72
CA SER A 189 -9.25 21.24 -34.68
C SER A 189 -7.82 20.73 -34.74
N ALA A 190 -6.87 21.63 -35.01
CA ALA A 190 -5.46 21.28 -35.04
C ALA A 190 -4.94 21.08 -33.61
N VAL A 191 -4.50 19.85 -33.30
CA VAL A 191 -3.83 19.53 -32.04
C VAL A 191 -2.34 19.75 -32.22
N ILE A 192 -1.78 20.74 -31.52
CA ILE A 192 -0.37 21.13 -31.64
C ILE A 192 0.33 21.10 -30.28
N ALA A 193 1.62 20.78 -30.28
CA ALA A 193 2.50 20.86 -29.12
C ALA A 193 3.85 21.48 -29.51
N SER A 194 4.42 22.29 -28.64
CA SER A 194 5.72 22.93 -28.88
C SER A 194 6.85 21.91 -28.72
N VAL A 195 7.81 21.92 -29.64
CA VAL A 195 8.99 21.03 -29.61
C VAL A 195 10.01 21.52 -28.56
N PRO A 196 10.61 20.63 -27.74
CA PRO A 196 10.35 19.19 -27.64
C PRO A 196 9.05 18.89 -26.89
N PHE A 197 8.29 17.90 -27.38
CA PHE A 197 6.99 17.51 -26.83
C PHE A 197 6.96 16.04 -26.39
N TYR A 198 5.97 15.70 -25.57
CA TYR A 198 5.69 14.31 -25.19
C TYR A 198 5.11 13.52 -26.39
N PRO A 199 5.76 12.46 -26.88
CA PRO A 199 5.37 11.77 -28.13
C PRO A 199 3.93 11.26 -28.17
N VAL A 200 3.35 10.88 -27.02
CA VAL A 200 1.95 10.40 -26.93
C VAL A 200 0.95 11.46 -27.42
N VAL A 201 1.27 12.75 -27.29
CA VAL A 201 0.42 13.84 -27.80
C VAL A 201 0.28 13.77 -29.32
N VAL A 202 1.34 13.38 -30.04
CA VAL A 202 1.36 13.35 -31.52
C VAL A 202 0.91 12.02 -32.08
N LEU A 203 1.16 10.90 -31.39
CA LEU A 203 0.62 9.58 -31.78
C LEU A 203 -0.92 9.52 -31.67
N SER A 204 -1.52 10.46 -30.96
CA SER A 204 -2.97 10.62 -30.86
C SER A 204 -3.58 11.43 -32.02
N ASN A 205 -2.80 11.85 -33.02
CA ASN A 205 -3.33 12.51 -34.22
C ASN A 205 -4.09 11.49 -35.10
N PHE A 206 -5.41 11.47 -34.91
CA PHE A 206 -6.36 10.64 -35.63
C PHE A 206 -6.28 10.92 -37.15
N LYS A 207 -5.87 9.91 -37.92
CA LYS A 207 -6.34 9.77 -39.30
C LYS A 207 -7.81 9.36 -39.22
N HIS A 208 -8.70 10.33 -39.40
CA HIS A 208 -10.07 10.05 -39.84
C HIS A 208 -10.06 9.78 -41.34
#